data_AF-A0A9J6NWG3-F1
#
_entry.id   AF-A0A9J6NWG3-F1
#
_cell.length_a   1.000
_cell.length_b   1.000
_cell.length_c   1.000
_cell.angle_alpha   90.00
_cell.angle_beta   90.00
_cell.angle_gamma   90.00
#
_symmetry.space_group_name_H-M   'P 1'
#
loop_
_entity.id
_entity.type
_entity.pdbx_description
1 polymer ?
#
loop_
_entity_poly.entity_id
_entity_poly.type
_entity_poly.pdbx_seq_one_letter_code
_entity_poly.pdbx_strand_id
1 'polypeptide(L)'
;MNNEVVSDKQGISLIVLFIIGSSSIVVPGLPANNDVWLAIILSVLMAMPMALIASRLHVIFPERDLFDIIEICFGKFLGKILILSFTWFVFKLAAEVLRNSSQFLNTSSLTETPLIIPMICISMLILFIVKKELE
;
A
#
# COMPACT_ATOMS: atom_id res chain seq x y z
N MET A 1 24.99 3.77 -2.37
CA MET A 1 23.87 3.60 -1.44
C MET A 1 24.38 2.80 -0.26
N ASN A 2 24.51 3.43 0.91
CA ASN A 2 24.70 2.67 2.14
C ASN A 2 23.44 1.84 2.34
N ASN A 3 23.58 0.54 2.59
CA ASN A 3 22.45 -0.32 2.91
C ASN A 3 21.95 0.11 4.29
N GLU A 4 20.96 1.00 4.34
CA GLU A 4 20.20 1.23 5.56
C GLU A 4 19.39 -0.03 5.83
N VAL A 5 19.94 -0.90 6.68
CA VAL A 5 19.31 -2.16 7.03
C VAL A 5 18.16 -1.84 7.99
N VAL A 6 16.94 -1.86 7.46
CA VAL A 6 15.71 -1.82 8.26
C VAL A 6 15.68 -3.07 9.14
N SER A 7 15.68 -2.89 10.47
CA SER A 7 15.53 -4.00 11.40
C SER A 7 14.15 -4.65 11.24
N ASP A 8 14.03 -5.96 11.49
CA ASP A 8 12.76 -6.68 11.48
C ASP A 8 11.64 -5.94 12.25
N LYS A 9 11.96 -5.36 13.41
CA LYS A 9 11.00 -4.58 14.20
C LYS A 9 10.55 -3.30 13.49
N GLN A 10 11.45 -2.62 12.80
CA GLN A 10 11.13 -1.43 12.01
C GLN A 10 10.28 -1.81 10.79
N GLY A 11 10.60 -2.91 10.11
CA GLY A 11 9.81 -3.43 8.99
C GLY A 11 8.39 -3.83 9.41
N ILE A 12 8.26 -4.57 10.52
CA ILE A 12 6.94 -4.91 11.09
C ILE A 12 6.17 -3.63 11.45
N SER A 13 6.82 -2.66 12.10
CA SER A 13 6.19 -1.39 12.47
C SER A 13 5.66 -0.64 11.24
N LEU A 14 6.45 -0.56 10.16
CA LEU A 14 6.04 0.09 8.90
C LEU A 14 4.80 -0.59 8.29
N ILE A 15 4.78 -1.92 8.23
CA ILE A 15 3.65 -2.68 7.70
C ILE A 15 2.41 -2.45 8.57
N VAL A 16 2.55 -2.52 9.89
CA VAL A 16 1.43 -2.31 10.84
C VAL A 16 0.88 -0.88 10.73
N LEU A 17 1.74 0.12 10.72
CA LEU A 17 1.34 1.53 10.56
C LEU A 17 0.61 1.76 9.24
N PHE A 18 1.08 1.17 8.14
CA PHE A 18 0.43 1.29 6.84
C PHE A 18 -0.99 0.67 6.84
N ILE A 19 -1.13 -0.54 7.40
CA ILE A 19 -2.42 -1.25 7.45
C ILE A 19 -3.40 -0.51 8.36
N ILE A 20 -2.99 -0.13 9.57
CA ILE A 20 -3.85 0.56 10.54
C ILE A 20 -4.21 1.95 10.04
N GLY A 21 -3.26 2.70 9.48
CA GLY A 21 -3.49 4.05 8.97
C GLY A 21 -4.57 4.08 7.89
N SER A 22 -4.53 3.15 6.94
CA SER A 22 -5.52 3.08 5.84
C SER A 22 -6.89 2.60 6.32
N SER A 23 -6.92 1.55 7.15
CA SER A 23 -8.18 0.97 7.68
C SER A 23 -8.92 1.87 8.67
N SER A 24 -8.21 2.78 9.34
CA SER A 24 -8.84 3.77 10.25
C SER A 24 -9.65 4.82 9.49
N ILE A 25 -9.28 5.11 8.24
CA ILE A 25 -9.95 6.11 7.41
C ILE A 25 -11.14 5.50 6.68
N VAL A 26 -10.99 4.29 6.14
CA VAL A 26 -12.03 3.58 5.40
C VAL A 26 -12.20 2.18 5.96
N VAL A 27 -13.44 1.85 6.34
CA VAL A 27 -13.81 0.50 6.77
C VAL A 27 -14.74 -0.12 5.70
N PRO A 28 -14.20 -0.90 4.74
CA PRO A 28 -14.99 -1.50 3.67
C PRO A 28 -16.12 -2.43 4.16
N GLY A 29 -15.98 -2.95 5.39
CA GLY A 29 -16.94 -3.84 6.02
C GLY A 29 -18.18 -3.15 6.60
N LEU A 30 -18.27 -1.81 6.63
CA LEU A 30 -19.40 -1.07 7.21
C LEU A 30 -20.79 -1.57 6.78
N PRO A 31 -21.04 -2.00 5.53
CA PRO A 31 -22.33 -2.56 5.12
C PRO A 31 -22.75 -3.82 5.89
N ALA A 32 -21.80 -4.56 6.48
CA ALA A 32 -22.08 -5.75 7.29
C ALA A 32 -22.67 -5.41 8.67
N ASN A 33 -22.75 -4.12 9.05
CA ASN A 33 -23.33 -3.65 10.31
C ASN A 33 -22.78 -4.41 11.53
N ASN A 34 -23.60 -5.26 12.17
CA ASN A 34 -23.21 -6.01 13.36
C ASN A 34 -22.24 -7.17 13.06
N ASP A 35 -22.10 -7.57 11.80
CA ASP A 35 -21.25 -8.68 11.37
C ASP A 35 -19.88 -8.19 10.83
N VAL A 36 -19.56 -6.91 11.00
CA VAL A 36 -18.26 -6.32 10.61
C VAL A 36 -17.08 -7.07 11.22
N TRP A 37 -17.19 -7.51 12.48
CA TRP A 37 -16.12 -8.25 13.16
C TRP A 37 -15.81 -9.59 12.44
N LEU A 38 -16.84 -10.27 11.91
CA LEU A 38 -16.67 -11.50 11.15
C LEU A 38 -15.99 -11.22 9.81
N ALA A 39 -16.37 -10.13 9.13
CA ALA A 39 -15.73 -9.69 7.89
C ALA A 39 -14.23 -9.38 8.10
N ILE A 40 -13.86 -8.79 9.24
CA ILE A 40 -12.46 -8.52 9.61
C ILE A 40 -11.69 -9.84 9.85
N ILE A 41 -12.28 -10.79 10.57
CA ILE A 41 -11.61 -12.09 10.81
C ILE A 41 -11.38 -12.83 9.48
N LEU A 42 -12.40 -12.84 8.61
CA LEU A 42 -12.30 -13.47 7.29
C LEU A 42 -11.26 -12.79 6.41
N SER A 43 -11.16 -11.45 6.44
CA SER A 43 -10.15 -10.73 5.64
C SER A 43 -8.72 -11.05 6.09
N VAL A 44 -8.47 -11.13 7.41
CA VAL A 44 -7.18 -11.55 7.97
C VAL A 44 -6.85 -12.98 7.56
N LEU A 45 -7.83 -13.89 7.66
CA LEU A 45 -7.64 -15.30 7.31
C LEU A 45 -7.33 -15.47 5.82
N MET A 46 -7.93 -14.66 4.94
CA MET A 46 -7.63 -14.63 3.51
C MET A 46 -6.29 -13.95 3.18
N ALA A 47 -5.84 -12.98 3.99
CA ALA A 47 -4.55 -12.31 3.81
C ALA A 47 -3.36 -13.19 4.21
N MET A 48 -3.53 -14.11 5.17
CA MET A 48 -2.44 -14.98 5.65
C MET A 48 -1.80 -15.84 4.55
N PRO A 49 -2.55 -16.58 3.71
CA PRO A 49 -1.97 -17.32 2.59
C PRO A 49 -1.15 -16.43 1.66
N MET A 50 -1.61 -15.21 1.38
CA MET A 50 -0.90 -14.27 0.51
C MET A 50 0.43 -13.82 1.13
N ALA A 51 0.43 -13.52 2.43
CA ALA A 51 1.65 -13.17 3.16
C ALA A 51 2.66 -14.33 3.19
N LEU A 52 2.19 -15.57 3.35
CA LEU A 52 3.04 -16.76 3.28
C LEU A 52 3.63 -16.95 1.89
N ILE A 53 2.85 -16.76 0.82
CA ILE A 53 3.36 -16.83 -0.56
C ILE A 53 4.45 -15.78 -0.77
N ALA A 54 4.23 -14.53 -0.36
CA ALA A 54 5.21 -13.46 -0.49
C ALA A 54 6.51 -13.78 0.29
N SER A 55 6.39 -14.29 1.52
CA SER A 55 7.54 -14.72 2.33
C SER A 55 8.32 -15.86 1.68
N ARG A 56 7.63 -16.88 1.15
CA ARG A 56 8.26 -18.01 0.47
C ARG A 56 8.95 -17.58 -0.83
N LEU A 57 8.35 -16.65 -1.55
CA LEU A 57 8.94 -16.11 -2.78
C LEU A 57 10.27 -15.42 -2.52
N HIS A 58 10.37 -14.66 -1.42
CA HIS A 58 11.61 -13.99 -1.03
C HIS A 58 12.74 -14.96 -0.65
N VAL A 59 12.39 -16.12 -0.09
CA VAL A 59 13.37 -17.19 0.22
C VAL A 59 13.82 -17.93 -1.05
N ILE A 60 12.91 -18.13 -2.02
CA ILE A 60 13.21 -18.84 -3.27
C ILE A 60 14.04 -17.98 -4.22
N PHE A 61 13.76 -16.68 -4.27
CA PHE A 61 14.44 -15.70 -5.13
C PHE A 61 15.19 -14.67 -4.27
N PRO A 62 16.32 -15.05 -3.66
CA PRO A 62 17.10 -14.14 -2.84
C PRO A 62 17.61 -12.97 -3.68
N GLU A 63 17.58 -11.76 -3.09
CA GLU A 63 18.05 -10.51 -3.70
C GLU A 63 17.31 -10.09 -5.00
N ARG A 64 16.17 -10.70 -5.30
CA ARG A 64 15.31 -10.31 -6.43
C ARG A 64 14.09 -9.57 -5.94
N ASP A 65 13.71 -8.53 -6.68
CA ASP A 65 12.45 -7.84 -6.44
C ASP A 65 11.27 -8.55 -7.13
N LEU A 66 10.06 -8.07 -6.88
CA LEU A 66 8.84 -8.66 -7.46
C LEU A 66 8.82 -8.58 -8.99
N PHE A 67 9.40 -7.54 -9.59
CA PHE A 67 9.44 -7.35 -11.04
C PHE A 67 10.37 -8.39 -11.67
N ASP A 68 11.56 -8.58 -11.09
CA ASP A 68 12.50 -9.63 -11.48
C ASP A 68 11.83 -11.01 -11.43
N ILE A 69 11.14 -11.31 -10.33
CA ILE A 69 10.49 -12.61 -10.14
C ILE A 69 9.40 -12.85 -11.19
N ILE A 70 8.61 -11.81 -11.53
CA ILE A 70 7.60 -11.89 -12.59
C ILE A 70 8.26 -12.17 -13.95
N GLU A 71 9.37 -11.51 -14.29
CA GLU A 71 10.07 -11.78 -15.55
C GLU A 71 10.69 -13.19 -15.58
N ILE A 72 11.26 -13.65 -14.46
CA ILE A 72 11.85 -15.01 -14.37
C ILE A 72 10.78 -16.09 -14.57
N CYS A 73 9.60 -15.94 -13.97
CA CYS A 73 8.54 -16.95 -14.03
C CYS A 73 7.77 -16.94 -15.37
N PHE A 74 7.50 -15.78 -15.96
CA PHE A 74 6.61 -15.65 -17.12
C PHE A 74 7.34 -15.25 -18.42
N GLY A 75 8.63 -14.98 -18.35
CA GLY A 75 9.44 -14.51 -19.48
C GLY A 75 9.20 -13.04 -19.83
N LYS A 76 10.00 -12.49 -20.75
CA LYS A 76 10.04 -11.05 -21.05
C LYS A 76 8.74 -10.48 -21.63
N PHE A 77 7.97 -11.26 -22.38
CA PHE A 77 6.77 -10.75 -23.04
C PHE A 77 5.57 -10.72 -22.10
N LEU A 78 5.18 -11.88 -21.55
CA LEU A 78 4.08 -11.98 -20.59
C LEU A 78 4.42 -11.29 -19.26
N GLY A 79 5.69 -11.37 -18.82
CA GLY A 79 6.17 -10.68 -17.62
C GLY A 79 5.97 -9.17 -17.70
N LYS A 80 6.31 -8.53 -18.83
CA LYS A 80 6.07 -7.09 -19.02
C LYS A 80 4.60 -6.69 -18.95
N ILE A 81 3.70 -7.52 -19.49
CA ILE A 81 2.25 -7.27 -19.42
C ILE A 81 1.78 -7.33 -17.96
N LEU A 82 2.23 -8.34 -17.20
CA LEU A 82 1.90 -8.50 -15.79
C LEU A 82 2.47 -7.35 -14.95
N ILE A 83 3.72 -6.96 -15.20
CA ILE A 83 4.36 -5.82 -14.54
C ILE A 83 3.58 -4.53 -14.81
N LEU A 84 3.19 -4.27 -16.06
CA LEU A 84 2.42 -3.08 -16.40
C LEU A 84 1.05 -3.08 -15.69
N SER A 85 0.37 -4.23 -15.68
CA SER A 85 -0.92 -4.39 -14.99
C SER A 85 -0.78 -4.18 -13.48
N PHE A 86 0.27 -4.74 -12.86
CA PHE A 86 0.55 -4.58 -11.45
C PHE A 86 0.90 -3.12 -11.10
N THR A 87 1.76 -2.48 -11.88
CA THR A 87 2.11 -1.05 -11.70
C THR A 87 0.87 -0.16 -11.81
N TRP A 88 -0.01 -0.43 -12.78
CA TRP A 88 -1.27 0.30 -12.92
C TRP A 88 -2.18 0.10 -11.70
N PHE A 89 -2.28 -1.14 -11.20
CA PHE A 89 -3.03 -1.46 -9.99
C PHE A 89 -2.49 -0.68 -8.77
N VAL A 90 -1.18 -0.70 -8.54
CA VAL A 90 -0.55 0.03 -7.42
C VAL A 90 -0.72 1.55 -7.58
N PHE A 91 -0.63 2.08 -8.79
CA PHE A 91 -0.89 3.50 -9.06
C PHE A 91 -2.33 3.90 -8.71
N LYS A 92 -3.32 3.09 -9.11
CA LYS A 92 -4.73 3.30 -8.75
C LYS A 92 -4.94 3.23 -7.24
N LEU A 93 -4.31 2.27 -6.57
CA LEU A 93 -4.37 2.14 -5.11
C LEU A 93 -3.79 3.38 -4.41
N ALA A 94 -2.64 3.89 -4.87
CA ALA A 94 -2.03 5.10 -4.34
C ALA A 94 -2.93 6.34 -4.50
N ALA A 95 -3.57 6.49 -5.66
CA ALA A 95 -4.53 7.57 -5.90
C ALA A 95 -5.75 7.50 -4.97
N GLU A 96 -6.21 6.29 -4.65
CA GLU A 96 -7.30 6.06 -3.71
C GLU A 96 -6.89 6.41 -2.27
N VAL A 97 -5.71 5.99 -1.82
CA VAL A 97 -5.15 6.36 -0.50
C VAL A 97 -5.02 7.87 -0.35
N LEU A 98 -4.51 8.56 -1.38
CA LEU A 98 -4.41 10.02 -1.40
C LEU A 98 -5.80 10.66 -1.25
N ARG A 99 -6.77 10.24 -2.07
CA ARG A 99 -8.13 10.78 -2.04
C ARG A 99 -8.81 10.55 -0.69
N ASN A 100 -8.69 9.34 -0.13
CA ASN A 100 -9.28 8.99 1.18
C ASN A 100 -8.68 9.85 2.29
N SER A 101 -7.36 10.03 2.28
CA SER A 101 -6.64 10.87 3.25
C SER A 101 -7.05 12.34 3.15
N SER A 102 -7.16 12.88 1.93
CA SER A 102 -7.61 14.26 1.73
C SER A 102 -9.09 14.46 2.09
N GLN A 103 -9.94 13.48 1.77
CA GLN A 103 -11.35 13.51 2.12
C GLN A 103 -11.54 13.47 3.63
N PHE A 104 -10.76 12.65 4.34
CA PHE A 104 -10.76 12.63 5.81
C PHE A 104 -10.45 13.99 6.41
N LEU A 105 -9.37 14.66 5.96
CA LEU A 105 -9.02 16.02 6.41
C LEU A 105 -10.11 17.03 6.10
N ASN A 106 -10.72 16.93 4.92
CA ASN A 106 -11.80 17.81 4.50
C ASN A 106 -13.02 17.64 5.41
N THR A 107 -13.42 16.41 5.73
CA THR A 107 -14.59 16.16 6.58
C THR A 107 -14.34 16.47 8.07
N SER A 108 -13.11 16.31 8.56
CA SER A 108 -12.80 16.40 9.99
C SER A 108 -12.30 17.77 10.46
N SER A 109 -11.61 18.53 9.61
CA SER A 109 -10.96 19.79 10.02
C SER A 109 -11.12 20.92 9.00
N LEU A 110 -11.09 20.61 7.71
CA LEU A 110 -11.09 21.59 6.61
C LEU A 110 -12.42 21.57 5.83
N THR A 111 -13.54 21.59 6.55
CA THR A 111 -14.89 21.35 5.99
C THR A 111 -15.32 22.39 4.97
N GLU A 112 -14.94 23.65 5.16
CA GLU A 112 -15.25 24.76 4.24
C GLU A 112 -14.28 24.85 3.05
N THR A 113 -13.22 24.03 3.03
CA THR A 113 -12.18 24.09 2.00
C THR A 113 -12.55 23.17 0.83
N PRO A 114 -12.32 23.54 -0.44
CA PRO A 114 -12.47 22.61 -1.55
C PRO A 114 -11.48 21.43 -1.46
N LEU A 115 -11.95 20.20 -1.73
CA LEU A 115 -11.16 18.95 -1.62
C LEU A 115 -9.81 18.98 -2.38
N ILE A 116 -9.74 19.74 -3.47
CA ILE A 116 -8.52 19.86 -4.29
C ILE A 116 -7.33 20.41 -3.48
N ILE A 117 -7.58 21.28 -2.49
CA ILE A 117 -6.53 21.92 -1.68
C ILE A 117 -5.79 20.89 -0.81
N PRO A 118 -6.46 20.11 0.08
CA PRO A 118 -5.77 19.09 0.85
C PRO A 118 -5.14 18.00 -0.03
N MET A 119 -5.71 17.69 -1.21
CA MET A 119 -5.08 16.77 -2.17
C MET A 119 -3.73 17.28 -2.68
N ILE A 120 -3.66 18.56 -3.08
CA ILE A 120 -2.41 19.17 -3.55
C ILE A 120 -1.39 19.26 -2.40
N CYS A 121 -1.82 19.66 -1.19
CA CYS A 121 -0.94 19.76 -0.03
C CYS A 121 -0.30 18.41 0.34
N ILE A 122 -1.10 17.34 0.44
CA ILE A 122 -0.58 16.00 0.73
C ILE A 122 0.35 15.53 -0.40
N SER A 123 -0.02 15.77 -1.66
CA SER A 123 0.82 15.39 -2.81
C SER A 123 2.18 16.09 -2.77
N MET A 124 2.22 17.39 -2.46
CA MET A 124 3.49 18.13 -2.32
C MET A 124 4.34 17.60 -1.17
N LEU A 125 3.72 17.23 -0.05
CA LEU A 125 4.42 16.65 1.09
C LEU A 125 5.03 15.28 0.74
N ILE A 126 4.30 14.42 0.03
CA ILE A 126 4.82 13.13 -0.47
C ILE A 126 5.99 13.36 -1.41
N LEU A 127 5.86 14.28 -2.39
CA LEU A 127 6.94 14.61 -3.32
C LEU A 127 8.18 15.13 -2.60
N PHE A 128 8.02 15.94 -1.57
CA PHE A 128 9.12 16.45 -0.76
C PHE A 128 9.85 15.32 -0.01
N ILE A 129 9.11 14.40 0.62
CA ILE A 129 9.70 13.27 1.35
C ILE A 129 10.46 12.36 0.38
N VAL A 130 9.83 11.96 -0.73
CA VAL A 130 10.45 11.10 -1.75
C VAL A 130 11.70 11.76 -2.32
N LYS A 131 11.64 13.06 -2.64
CA LYS A 131 12.82 13.78 -3.13
C LYS A 131 13.96 13.76 -2.11
N LYS A 132 13.66 13.99 -0.83
CA LYS A 132 14.67 14.01 0.24
C LYS A 132 15.30 12.63 0.47
N GLU A 133 14.57 11.54 0.22
CA GLU A 133 15.07 10.17 0.34
C GLU A 133 15.93 9.74 -0.87
N LEU A 134 15.76 10.41 -2.02
CA LEU A 134 16.55 10.19 -3.23
C LEU A 134 17.89 10.98 -3.25
N GLU A 135 18.03 12.02 -2.42
CA GLU A 135 19.25 12.82 -2.23
C GLU A 135 20.16 12.21 -1.15
#